data_AF-A0A938SFS6-F1
#
_entry.id   AF-A0A938SFS6-F1
#
_cell.length_a   1.000
_cell.length_b   1.000
_cell.length_c   1.000
_cell.angle_alpha   90.00
_cell.angle_beta   90.00
_cell.angle_gamma   90.00
#
_symmetry.space_group_name_H-M   'P 1'
#
loop_
_entity.id
_entity.type
_entity.pdbx_description
1 polymer ?
#
loop_
_entity_poly.entity_id
_entity_poly.type
_entity_poly.pdbx_seq_one_letter_code
_entity_poly.pdbx_strand_id
1 'polypeptide(L)'
;MSTQAPSAPEGMVWVTPGPFIMGTAPEDLNTHARKFGWDDELFDGEMPKQEILCPGFFMDIHLVTNRQFQKFVDERGYRLLQEMKGLTTSDIAEFVDATGAAAPKGWVKGKHPKGREDHPVVGVSWYEALAFARWAGKRLP
;
A
#
# COMPACT_ATOMS: atom_id res chain seq x y z
N MET A 1 -19.23 13.42 24.59
CA MET A 1 -19.09 14.56 23.66
C MET A 1 -18.81 13.98 22.29
N SER A 2 -19.64 14.29 21.28
CA SER A 2 -19.39 13.83 19.91
C SER A 2 -18.23 14.67 19.34
N THR A 3 -17.04 14.09 19.25
CA THR A 3 -15.91 14.72 18.57
C THR A 3 -16.19 14.71 17.08
N GLN A 4 -16.44 15.89 16.51
CA GLN A 4 -16.61 16.05 15.06
C GLN A 4 -15.34 15.58 14.34
N ALA A 5 -15.51 14.80 13.27
CA ALA A 5 -14.38 14.29 12.49
C ALA A 5 -13.56 15.46 11.90
N PRO A 6 -12.21 15.36 11.86
CA PRO A 6 -11.37 16.35 11.20
C PRO A 6 -11.68 16.41 9.69
N SER A 7 -11.41 17.57 9.06
CA SER A 7 -11.56 17.73 7.61
C SER A 7 -10.63 16.77 6.88
N ALA A 8 -11.18 15.92 6.00
CA ALA A 8 -10.40 14.93 5.28
C ALA A 8 -9.58 15.57 4.13
N PRO A 9 -8.31 15.16 3.95
CA PRO A 9 -7.61 15.40 2.70
C PRO A 9 -8.38 14.82 1.50
N GLU A 10 -8.17 15.39 0.31
CA GLU A 10 -8.82 14.92 -0.91
C GLU A 10 -8.57 13.42 -1.14
N GLY A 11 -9.65 12.66 -1.39
CA GLY A 11 -9.59 11.22 -1.64
C GLY A 11 -9.36 10.35 -0.40
N MET A 12 -9.37 10.91 0.81
CA MET A 12 -9.23 10.18 2.07
C MET A 12 -10.51 10.18 2.90
N VAL A 13 -10.64 9.17 3.77
CA VAL A 13 -11.70 9.07 4.78
C VAL A 13 -11.09 9.05 6.18
N TRP A 14 -11.80 9.65 7.14
CA TRP A 14 -11.45 9.55 8.56
C TRP A 14 -11.87 8.19 9.12
N VAL A 15 -10.89 7.38 9.52
CA VAL A 15 -11.12 6.17 10.31
C VAL A 15 -11.21 6.60 11.77
N THR A 16 -12.39 6.41 12.36
CA THR A 16 -12.67 6.87 13.72
C THR A 16 -11.86 6.05 14.74
N PRO A 17 -11.22 6.68 15.73
CA PRO A 17 -10.52 5.95 16.78
C PRO A 17 -11.49 5.07 17.57
N GLY A 18 -11.04 3.88 17.93
CA GLY A 18 -11.85 2.99 18.76
C GLY A 18 -11.28 1.58 18.84
N PRO A 19 -11.85 0.75 19.73
CA PRO A 19 -11.57 -0.67 19.75
C PRO A 19 -12.10 -1.31 18.46
N PHE A 20 -11.32 -2.23 17.90
CA PHE A 20 -11.78 -3.13 16.85
C PHE A 20 -11.20 -4.51 17.08
N ILE A 21 -11.83 -5.52 16.48
CA ILE A 21 -11.34 -6.90 16.54
C ILE A 21 -10.39 -7.14 15.36
N MET A 22 -9.14 -7.46 15.65
CA MET A 22 -8.12 -7.85 14.68
C MET A 22 -7.83 -9.35 14.77
N GLY A 23 -7.59 -9.97 13.62
CA GLY A 23 -7.29 -11.39 13.52
C GLY A 23 -8.55 -12.27 13.51
N THR A 24 -8.32 -13.56 13.32
CA THR A 24 -9.35 -14.60 13.12
C THR A 24 -9.36 -15.52 14.34
N ALA A 25 -10.53 -16.03 14.72
CA ALA A 25 -10.61 -17.04 15.78
C ALA A 25 -10.45 -18.45 15.17
N PRO A 26 -9.91 -19.43 15.91
CA PRO A 26 -9.78 -20.79 15.40
C PRO A 26 -11.10 -21.37 14.85
N GLU A 27 -12.23 -21.05 15.49
CA GLU A 27 -13.57 -21.47 15.05
C GLU A 27 -14.07 -20.75 13.78
N ASP A 28 -13.52 -19.56 13.50
CA ASP A 28 -13.84 -18.72 12.34
C ASP A 28 -12.88 -18.99 11.16
N LEU A 29 -11.82 -19.80 11.36
CA LEU A 29 -10.91 -20.21 10.30
C LEU A 29 -11.69 -20.94 9.22
N ASN A 30 -11.47 -20.47 7.99
CA ASN A 30 -12.40 -20.56 6.89
C ASN A 30 -12.86 -22.01 6.64
N THR A 31 -14.19 -22.21 6.64
CA THR A 31 -14.83 -23.42 6.08
C THR A 31 -14.29 -23.82 4.71
N HIS A 32 -13.74 -22.87 3.93
CA HIS A 32 -13.11 -23.11 2.63
C HIS A 32 -11.76 -23.85 2.69
N ALA A 33 -10.92 -23.65 3.71
CA ALA A 33 -9.69 -24.43 3.86
C ALA A 33 -10.03 -25.92 4.00
N ARG A 34 -11.00 -26.23 4.86
CA ARG A 34 -11.60 -27.58 4.98
C ARG A 34 -12.32 -28.05 3.72
N LYS A 35 -13.02 -27.15 3.00
CA LYS A 35 -13.74 -27.45 1.75
C LYS A 35 -12.81 -27.77 0.57
N PHE A 36 -11.63 -27.15 0.52
CA PHE A 36 -10.65 -27.30 -0.55
C PHE A 36 -9.42 -28.11 -0.13
N GLY A 37 -9.39 -28.62 1.11
CA GLY A 37 -8.32 -29.46 1.65
C GLY A 37 -6.99 -28.72 1.86
N TRP A 38 -7.04 -27.42 2.15
CA TRP A 38 -5.86 -26.63 2.51
C TRP A 38 -5.54 -26.80 3.98
N ASP A 39 -4.25 -26.77 4.30
CA ASP A 39 -3.75 -26.89 5.67
C ASP A 39 -4.12 -25.63 6.48
N ASP A 40 -4.60 -25.85 7.70
CA ASP A 40 -4.97 -24.79 8.63
C ASP A 40 -3.72 -23.97 9.05
N GLU A 41 -2.51 -24.57 9.02
CA GLU A 41 -1.23 -23.90 9.33
C GLU A 41 -0.93 -22.68 8.44
N LEU A 42 -1.52 -22.62 7.23
CA LEU A 42 -1.39 -21.47 6.33
C LEU A 42 -1.97 -20.17 6.92
N PHE A 43 -2.86 -20.28 7.91
CA PHE A 43 -3.58 -19.17 8.52
C PHE A 43 -3.13 -18.90 9.96
N ASP A 44 -2.09 -19.57 10.46
CA ASP A 44 -1.58 -19.36 11.81
C ASP A 44 -1.21 -17.89 12.08
N GLY A 45 -0.72 -17.19 11.06
CA GLY A 45 -0.40 -15.76 11.12
C GLY A 45 -1.60 -14.81 11.21
N GLU A 46 -2.83 -15.30 10.97
CA GLU A 46 -4.06 -14.50 11.11
C GLU A 46 -4.66 -14.58 12.52
N MET A 47 -4.20 -15.51 13.36
CA MET A 47 -4.64 -15.69 14.74
C MET A 47 -3.70 -14.98 15.73
N PRO A 48 -4.16 -14.65 16.96
CA PRO A 48 -5.52 -14.81 17.47
C PRO A 48 -6.42 -13.60 17.20
N LYS A 49 -7.74 -13.85 17.22
CA LYS A 49 -8.77 -12.82 17.35
C LYS A 49 -8.58 -12.06 18.65
N GLN A 50 -8.33 -10.75 18.56
CA GLN A 50 -8.05 -9.89 19.71
C GLN A 50 -8.63 -8.49 19.52
N GLU A 51 -9.04 -7.86 20.61
CA GLU A 51 -9.47 -6.45 20.60
C GLU A 51 -8.23 -5.53 20.65
N ILE A 52 -8.10 -4.67 19.65
CA ILE A 52 -7.04 -3.67 19.53
C ILE A 52 -7.66 -2.28 19.56
N LEU A 53 -7.10 -1.40 20.39
CA LEU A 53 -7.41 0.03 20.32
C LEU A 53 -6.68 0.67 19.14
N CYS A 54 -7.42 1.09 18.12
CA CYS A 54 -6.86 1.78 16.97
C CYS A 54 -7.02 3.30 17.13
N PRO A 55 -5.91 4.09 17.09
CA PRO A 55 -5.99 5.54 16.98
C PRO A 55 -6.71 5.96 15.69
N GLY A 56 -7.21 7.19 15.64
CA GLY A 56 -7.86 7.73 14.45
C GLY A 56 -6.82 8.14 13.41
N PHE A 57 -7.09 7.88 12.13
CA PHE A 57 -6.22 8.26 11.03
C PHE A 57 -7.00 8.45 9.73
N PHE A 58 -6.37 9.10 8.75
CA PHE A 58 -6.90 9.18 7.39
C PHE A 58 -6.38 8.02 6.53
N MET A 59 -7.25 7.45 5.72
CA MET A 59 -6.93 6.39 4.76
C MET A 59 -7.44 6.77 3.37
N ASP A 60 -6.66 6.50 2.33
CA ASP A 60 -7.14 6.63 0.95
C ASP A 60 -8.31 5.67 0.70
N ILE A 61 -9.39 6.17 0.08
CA ILE A 61 -10.58 5.34 -0.23
C ILE A 61 -10.35 4.38 -1.41
N HIS A 62 -9.29 4.62 -2.18
CA HIS A 62 -8.89 3.85 -3.35
C HIS A 62 -7.39 3.55 -3.31
N LEU A 63 -6.99 2.45 -3.95
CA LEU A 63 -5.58 2.17 -4.20
C LEU A 63 -4.96 3.29 -5.05
N VAL A 64 -3.66 3.52 -4.87
CA VAL A 64 -2.91 4.48 -5.69
C VAL A 64 -3.03 4.09 -7.16
N THR A 65 -3.46 5.03 -7.99
CA THR A 65 -3.67 4.81 -9.43
C THR A 65 -2.38 4.99 -10.24
N ASN A 66 -2.33 4.40 -11.44
CA ASN A 66 -1.24 4.64 -12.39
C ASN A 66 -1.06 6.13 -12.69
N ARG A 67 -2.15 6.89 -12.82
CA ARG A 67 -2.12 8.34 -13.07
C ARG A 67 -1.45 9.09 -11.92
N GLN A 68 -1.74 8.75 -10.68
CA GLN A 68 -1.09 9.36 -9.51
C GLN A 68 0.40 9.00 -9.45
N PHE A 69 0.73 7.72 -9.66
CA PHE A 69 2.12 7.27 -9.66
C PHE A 69 2.93 7.85 -10.83
N GLN A 70 2.30 8.11 -11.98
CA GLN A 70 2.94 8.76 -13.12
C GLN A 70 3.39 10.18 -12.77
N LYS A 71 2.59 10.93 -12.00
CA LYS A 71 3.00 12.26 -11.50
C LYS A 71 4.23 12.16 -10.62
N PHE A 72 4.26 11.18 -9.71
CA PHE A 72 5.43 10.90 -8.87
C PHE A 72 6.69 10.57 -9.70
N VAL A 73 6.57 9.74 -10.74
CA VAL A 73 7.66 9.42 -11.67
C VAL A 73 8.12 10.66 -12.43
N ASP A 74 7.18 11.42 -13.02
CA ASP A 74 7.45 12.59 -13.85
C ASP A 74 8.13 13.72 -13.03
N GLU A 75 7.79 13.84 -11.73
CA GLU A 75 8.40 14.77 -10.78
C GLU A 75 9.70 14.24 -10.13
N ARG A 76 10.23 13.12 -10.62
CA ARG A 76 11.49 12.50 -10.17
C ARG A 76 11.46 12.03 -8.71
N GLY A 77 10.30 11.59 -8.23
CA GLY A 77 10.09 11.15 -6.85
C GLY A 77 10.94 9.95 -6.42
N TYR A 78 11.44 9.14 -7.36
CA TYR A 78 12.40 8.04 -7.09
C TYR A 78 13.70 8.51 -6.41
N ARG A 79 14.03 9.81 -6.46
CA ARG A 79 15.19 10.35 -5.73
C ARG A 79 15.10 10.14 -4.22
N LEU A 80 13.90 10.08 -3.66
CA LEU A 80 13.66 9.84 -2.23
C LEU A 80 14.18 8.47 -1.77
N LEU A 81 14.35 7.52 -2.69
CA LEU A 81 14.89 6.19 -2.38
C LEU A 81 16.35 6.27 -1.93
N GLN A 82 17.12 7.26 -2.42
CA GLN A 82 18.53 7.45 -2.01
C GLN A 82 18.68 7.87 -0.55
N GLU A 83 17.62 8.42 0.04
CA GLU A 83 17.61 8.87 1.43
C GLU A 83 17.11 7.77 2.39
N MET A 84 16.71 6.61 1.86
CA MET A 84 16.14 5.54 2.67
C MET A 84 17.21 4.67 3.32
N LYS A 85 17.12 4.55 4.65
CA LYS A 85 17.94 3.60 5.42
C LYS A 85 17.64 2.18 4.97
N GLY A 86 18.70 1.39 4.77
CA GLY A 86 18.60 -0.03 4.39
C GLY A 86 18.53 -0.28 2.89
N LEU A 87 18.52 0.77 2.05
CA LEU A 87 18.68 0.66 0.60
C LEU A 87 20.11 1.01 0.18
N THR A 88 20.70 0.17 -0.67
CA THR A 88 21.95 0.46 -1.36
C THR A 88 21.69 1.02 -2.76
N THR A 89 22.71 1.61 -3.37
CA THR A 89 22.63 2.04 -4.78
C THR A 89 22.31 0.87 -5.72
N SER A 90 22.76 -0.35 -5.40
CA SER A 90 22.45 -1.55 -6.19
C SER A 90 20.98 -1.91 -6.10
N ASP A 91 20.39 -1.86 -4.91
CA ASP A 91 18.95 -2.13 -4.73
C ASP A 91 18.11 -1.10 -5.49
N ILE A 92 18.50 0.17 -5.43
CA ILE A 92 17.80 1.25 -6.14
C ILE A 92 17.88 1.07 -7.67
N ALA A 93 18.99 0.54 -8.18
CA ALA A 93 19.15 0.26 -9.61
C ALA A 93 18.19 -0.82 -10.12
N GLU A 94 17.58 -1.63 -9.24
CA GLU A 94 16.56 -2.62 -9.61
C GLU A 94 15.17 -2.01 -9.79
N PHE A 95 14.93 -0.79 -9.31
CA PHE A 95 13.64 -0.09 -9.40
C PHE A 95 13.50 0.65 -10.74
N VAL A 96 13.57 -0.14 -11.80
CA VAL A 96 13.42 0.31 -13.18
C VAL A 96 12.37 -0.51 -13.92
N ASP A 97 11.80 0.09 -14.94
CA ASP A 97 10.87 -0.55 -15.85
C ASP A 97 11.59 -1.47 -16.85
N ALA A 98 10.83 -2.08 -17.77
CA ALA A 98 11.39 -3.02 -18.76
C ALA A 98 12.43 -2.40 -19.72
N THR A 99 12.56 -1.07 -19.74
CA THR A 99 13.48 -0.31 -20.58
C THR A 99 14.62 0.34 -19.80
N GLY A 100 14.69 0.14 -18.49
CA GLY A 100 15.69 0.75 -17.61
C GLY A 100 15.33 2.16 -17.13
N ALA A 101 14.12 2.65 -17.37
CA ALA A 101 13.67 3.93 -16.82
C ALA A 101 13.22 3.76 -15.37
N ALA A 102 13.49 4.75 -14.50
CA ALA A 102 13.06 4.72 -13.09
C ALA A 102 11.52 4.83 -12.99
N ALA A 103 10.86 3.68 -12.95
CA ALA A 103 9.41 3.51 -12.96
C ALA A 103 9.04 2.06 -12.56
N PRO A 104 7.77 1.78 -12.23
CA PRO A 104 7.33 0.46 -11.79
C PRO A 104 7.62 -0.66 -12.80
N LYS A 105 7.83 -1.88 -12.31
CA LYS A 105 7.93 -3.06 -13.17
C LYS A 105 6.66 -3.23 -14.00
N GLY A 106 6.84 -3.52 -15.29
CA GLY A 106 5.75 -3.68 -16.25
C GLY A 106 5.32 -2.38 -16.95
N TRP A 107 5.85 -1.23 -16.55
CA TRP A 107 5.78 0.00 -17.35
C TRP A 107 6.80 -0.04 -18.50
N VAL A 108 6.66 0.88 -19.44
CA VAL A 108 7.56 0.98 -20.61
C VAL A 108 7.92 2.44 -20.84
N LYS A 109 9.22 2.73 -20.88
CA LYS A 109 9.79 4.07 -21.06
C LYS A 109 9.25 5.10 -20.06
N GLY A 110 9.11 4.69 -18.81
CA GLY A 110 8.62 5.52 -17.70
C GLY A 110 7.12 5.82 -17.77
N LYS A 111 6.36 5.12 -18.62
CA LYS A 111 4.92 5.35 -18.81
C LYS A 111 4.07 4.14 -18.46
N HIS A 112 2.96 4.42 -17.78
CA HIS A 112 1.97 3.39 -17.46
C HIS A 112 1.28 2.85 -18.73
N PRO A 113 0.67 1.65 -18.66
CA PRO A 113 -0.12 1.12 -19.77
C PRO A 113 -1.28 2.07 -20.14
N LYS A 114 -1.45 2.31 -21.44
CA LYS A 114 -2.52 3.17 -21.98
C LYS A 114 -3.91 2.60 -21.63
N GLY A 115 -4.85 3.45 -21.23
CA GLY A 115 -6.21 3.04 -20.87
C GLY A 115 -6.32 2.41 -19.48
N ARG A 116 -5.26 2.48 -18.66
CA ARG A 116 -5.21 2.01 -17.27
C ARG A 116 -4.86 3.12 -16.29
N GLU A 117 -5.10 4.37 -16.67
CA GLU A 117 -4.77 5.58 -15.90
C GLU A 117 -5.34 5.48 -14.47
N ASP A 118 -6.59 5.06 -14.35
CA ASP A 118 -7.32 5.02 -13.07
C ASP A 118 -7.32 3.62 -12.44
N HIS A 119 -6.58 2.66 -13.02
CA HIS A 119 -6.34 1.36 -12.40
C HIS A 119 -5.27 1.48 -11.31
N PRO A 120 -5.26 0.59 -10.31
CA PRO A 120 -4.19 0.50 -9.33
C PRO A 120 -2.82 0.36 -10.01
N VAL A 121 -1.83 1.10 -9.51
CA VAL A 121 -0.45 0.85 -9.88
C VAL A 121 0.00 -0.50 -9.31
N VAL A 122 0.74 -1.26 -10.12
CA VAL A 122 1.28 -2.57 -9.76
C VAL A 122 2.75 -2.64 -10.14
N GLY A 123 3.45 -3.69 -9.72
CA GLY A 123 4.90 -3.82 -9.98
C GLY A 123 5.75 -2.84 -9.19
N VAL A 124 5.20 -2.31 -8.08
CA VAL A 124 5.89 -1.45 -7.13
C VAL A 124 6.32 -2.27 -5.92
N SER A 125 7.54 -2.04 -5.46
CA SER A 125 8.06 -2.56 -4.19
C SER A 125 7.50 -1.78 -3.00
N TRP A 126 7.71 -2.32 -1.79
CA TRP A 126 7.40 -1.60 -0.55
C TRP A 126 8.14 -0.26 -0.45
N TYR A 127 9.39 -0.19 -0.89
CA TYR A 127 10.19 1.03 -0.87
C TYR A 127 9.66 2.09 -1.83
N GLU A 128 9.23 1.70 -3.03
CA GLU A 128 8.59 2.61 -3.99
C GLU A 128 7.24 3.13 -3.46
N ALA A 129 6.45 2.26 -2.83
CA ALA A 129 5.20 2.67 -2.17
C ALA A 129 5.46 3.67 -1.02
N LEU A 130 6.50 3.43 -0.21
CA LEU A 130 6.91 4.35 0.85
C LEU A 130 7.40 5.69 0.27
N ALA A 131 8.17 5.67 -0.81
CA ALA A 131 8.68 6.87 -1.47
C ALA A 131 7.52 7.71 -2.04
N PHE A 132 6.58 7.05 -2.70
CA PHE A 132 5.34 7.68 -3.17
C PHE A 132 4.56 8.32 -2.03
N ALA A 133 4.35 7.58 -0.92
CA ALA A 133 3.62 8.09 0.23
C ALA A 133 4.29 9.35 0.79
N ARG A 134 5.63 9.36 0.94
CA ARG A 134 6.38 10.53 1.40
C ARG A 134 6.27 11.72 0.45
N TRP A 135 6.44 11.50 -0.86
CA TRP A 135 6.28 12.56 -1.87
C TRP A 135 4.87 13.16 -1.86
N ALA A 136 3.85 12.32 -1.65
CA ALA A 136 2.46 12.75 -1.55
C ALA A 136 2.10 13.42 -0.21
N GLY A 137 3.04 13.57 0.72
CA GLY A 137 2.78 14.11 2.07
C GLY A 137 1.96 13.17 2.96
N LYS A 138 2.02 11.87 2.68
CA LYS A 138 1.27 10.78 3.35
C LYS A 138 2.25 9.80 4.04
N ARG A 139 1.70 8.68 4.54
CA ARG A 139 2.44 7.51 5.04
C ARG A 139 1.77 6.22 4.58
N LEU A 140 2.49 5.10 4.68
CA LEU A 140 1.85 3.78 4.62
C LEU A 140 1.02 3.55 5.90
N PRO A 141 -0.09 2.78 5.83
CA PRO A 141 -0.92 2.48 6.97
C PRO A 141 -0.19 1.72 8.07
#